data_AF-A0A1Q3U2M5-F1
#
_entry.id   AF-A0A1Q3U2M5-F1
#
_cell.length_a   1.000
_cell.length_b   1.000
_cell.length_c   1.000
_cell.angle_alpha   90.00
_cell.angle_beta   90.00
_cell.angle_gamma   90.00
#
_symmetry.space_group_name_H-M   'P 1'
#
loop_
_entity.id
_entity.type
_entity.pdbx_description
1 polymer ?
#
loop_
_entity_poly.entity_id
_entity_poly.type
_entity_poly.pdbx_seq_one_letter_code
_entity_poly.pdbx_strand_id
1 'polypeptide(L)'
;MKINATQKGILASLLMIGVSLLIYSSKHSFQNNLQYISYSIYVLAIIWSVLDYKKQAGSATFKNLFSEGFKCFIVVTLFMVLFTFVFLKLQPQLRDEMAVNFKKELTAKGDYTASEIDSRVAQAKDFFVTTFVSTAIFGYLIIGAMVSAIVSAFFAERKFR
;
A
#
# COMPACT_ATOMS: atom_id res chain seq x y z
N MET A 1 0.49 16.54 -23.79
CA MET A 1 -0.55 16.48 -22.73
C MET A 1 0.18 16.40 -21.39
N LYS A 2 -0.02 17.35 -20.47
CA LYS A 2 0.64 17.34 -19.15
C LYS A 2 -0.11 16.38 -18.22
N ILE A 3 0.58 15.38 -17.68
CA ILE A 3 -0.02 14.37 -16.80
C ILE A 3 -0.09 14.94 -15.37
N ASN A 4 -1.30 15.03 -14.81
CA ASN A 4 -1.51 15.54 -13.44
C ASN A 4 -1.25 14.47 -12.36
N ALA A 5 -1.19 14.86 -11.09
CA ALA A 5 -0.96 13.92 -9.98
C ALA A 5 -1.91 12.71 -9.95
N THR A 6 -3.20 12.93 -10.24
CA THR A 6 -4.20 11.87 -10.24
C THR A 6 -3.91 10.84 -11.34
N GLN A 7 -3.59 11.29 -12.55
CA GLN A 7 -3.22 10.41 -13.66
C GLN A 7 -1.92 9.64 -13.38
N LYS A 8 -0.93 10.27 -12.72
CA LYS A 8 0.28 9.57 -12.25
C LYS A 8 -0.06 8.50 -11.21
N GLY A 9 -0.98 8.80 -10.30
CA GLY A 9 -1.49 7.83 -9.31
C GLY A 9 -2.18 6.63 -9.98
N ILE A 10 -3.01 6.86 -11.00
CA ILE A 10 -3.64 5.78 -11.78
C ILE A 10 -2.58 4.93 -12.49
N LEU A 11 -1.63 5.56 -13.18
CA LEU A 11 -0.56 4.84 -13.88
C LEU A 11 0.26 3.99 -12.91
N ALA A 12 0.63 4.56 -11.76
CA ALA A 12 1.38 3.88 -10.73
C ALA A 12 0.60 2.70 -10.15
N SER A 13 -0.68 2.87 -9.83
CA SER A 13 -1.50 1.79 -9.26
C SER A 13 -1.69 0.64 -10.24
N LEU A 14 -1.95 0.92 -11.53
CA LEU A 14 -2.06 -0.11 -12.56
C LEU A 14 -0.73 -0.89 -12.71
N LEU A 15 0.39 -0.19 -12.70
CA LEU A 15 1.71 -0.82 -12.79
C LEU A 15 2.03 -1.65 -11.53
N MET A 16 1.70 -1.15 -10.34
CA MET A 16 1.83 -1.88 -9.07
C MET A 16 0.98 -3.15 -9.04
N ILE A 17 -0.28 -3.08 -9.51
CA ILE A 17 -1.17 -4.23 -9.61
C ILE A 17 -0.58 -5.27 -10.57
N GLY A 18 -0.12 -4.85 -11.75
CA GLY A 18 0.51 -5.74 -12.72
C GLY A 18 1.75 -6.45 -12.15
N VAL A 19 2.64 -5.71 -11.51
CA VAL A 19 3.83 -6.27 -10.84
C VAL A 19 3.46 -7.22 -9.71
N SER A 20 2.48 -6.86 -8.89
CA SER A 20 2.02 -7.71 -7.77
C SER A 20 1.43 -9.04 -8.27
N LEU A 21 0.67 -9.02 -9.37
CA LEU A 21 0.14 -10.22 -10.00
C LEU A 21 1.24 -11.11 -10.61
N LEU A 22 2.25 -10.52 -11.25
CA LEU A 22 3.41 -11.26 -11.79
C LEU A 22 4.21 -11.94 -10.67
N ILE A 23 4.45 -11.20 -9.57
CA ILE A 23 5.13 -11.74 -8.38
C ILE A 23 4.32 -12.90 -7.79
N TYR A 24 3.01 -12.72 -7.62
CA TYR A 24 2.13 -13.77 -7.12
C TYR A 24 2.12 -15.00 -8.03
N SER A 25 2.09 -14.83 -9.36
CA SER A 25 2.18 -15.94 -10.30
C SER A 25 3.50 -16.70 -10.23
N SER A 26 4.59 -16.04 -9.82
CA SER A 26 5.93 -16.63 -9.77
C SER A 26 6.27 -17.25 -8.41
N LYS A 27 5.72 -16.71 -7.32
CA LYS A 27 6.06 -17.07 -5.93
C LYS A 27 4.89 -17.65 -5.14
N HIS A 28 3.68 -17.64 -5.70
CA HIS A 28 2.42 -18.05 -5.06
C HIS A 28 2.15 -17.34 -3.71
N SER A 29 2.78 -16.19 -3.48
CA SER A 29 2.69 -15.46 -2.22
C SER A 29 3.01 -13.98 -2.45
N PHE A 30 2.30 -13.09 -1.75
CA PHE A 30 2.64 -11.66 -1.68
C PHE A 30 3.62 -11.34 -0.55
N GLN A 31 3.85 -12.28 0.36
CA GLN A 31 4.80 -12.13 1.47
C GLN A 31 6.20 -12.54 1.01
N ASN A 32 6.77 -11.76 0.09
CA ASN A 32 8.12 -11.99 -0.38
C ASN A 32 8.83 -10.66 -0.69
N ASN A 33 10.16 -10.70 -0.74
CA ASN A 33 10.99 -9.51 -0.91
C ASN A 33 10.80 -8.83 -2.28
N LEU A 34 10.27 -9.51 -3.30
CA LEU A 34 9.99 -8.87 -4.60
C LEU A 34 8.86 -7.84 -4.48
N GLN A 35 8.01 -7.94 -3.45
CA GLN A 35 6.95 -6.96 -3.23
C GLN A 35 7.51 -5.55 -2.95
N TYR A 36 8.77 -5.44 -2.50
CA TYR A 36 9.46 -4.16 -2.39
C TYR A 36 9.56 -3.40 -3.72
N ILE A 37 9.55 -4.09 -4.86
CA ILE A 37 9.50 -3.45 -6.18
C ILE A 37 8.21 -2.64 -6.33
N SER A 38 7.06 -3.21 -5.96
CA SER A 38 5.77 -2.50 -5.99
C SER A 38 5.77 -1.30 -5.03
N TYR A 39 6.41 -1.41 -3.86
CA TYR A 39 6.54 -0.28 -2.94
C TYR A 39 7.50 0.79 -3.45
N SER A 40 8.58 0.43 -4.15
CA SER A 40 9.47 1.39 -4.81
C SER A 40 8.73 2.17 -5.89
N ILE A 41 7.90 1.52 -6.70
CA ILE A 41 7.06 2.19 -7.71
C ILE A 41 6.15 3.23 -7.04
N TYR A 42 5.50 2.86 -5.93
CA TYR A 42 4.65 3.77 -5.17
C TYR A 42 5.40 5.03 -4.71
N VAL A 43 6.55 4.85 -4.07
CA VAL A 43 7.38 5.96 -3.57
C VAL A 43 7.87 6.85 -4.73
N LEU A 44 8.35 6.24 -5.81
CA LEU A 44 8.83 6.95 -6.99
C LEU A 44 7.72 7.76 -7.67
N ALA A 45 6.50 7.22 -7.74
CA ALA A 45 5.35 7.93 -8.30
C ALA A 45 4.99 9.19 -7.48
N ILE A 46 5.06 9.11 -6.14
CA ILE A 46 4.84 10.27 -5.28
C ILE A 46 5.94 11.32 -5.50
N ILE A 47 7.21 10.91 -5.46
CA ILE A 47 8.35 11.81 -5.69
C ILE A 47 8.22 12.49 -7.05
N TRP A 48 7.92 11.72 -8.09
CA TRP A 48 7.73 12.24 -9.44
C TRP A 48 6.57 13.23 -9.51
N SER A 49 5.45 12.95 -8.84
CA SER A 49 4.30 13.86 -8.76
C SER A 49 4.69 15.22 -8.18
N VAL A 50 5.39 15.22 -7.04
CA VAL A 50 5.80 16.44 -6.33
C VAL A 50 6.84 17.23 -7.13
N LEU A 51 7.87 16.58 -7.66
CA LEU A 51 8.96 17.24 -8.39
C LEU A 51 8.50 17.82 -9.73
N ASP A 52 7.60 17.12 -10.43
CA ASP A 52 7.07 17.60 -11.69
C ASP A 52 6.16 18.82 -11.50
N TYR A 53 5.38 18.87 -10.41
CA TYR A 53 4.62 20.07 -10.05
C TYR A 53 5.55 21.22 -9.67
N LYS A 54 6.61 20.98 -8.90
CA LYS A 54 7.60 22.02 -8.57
C LYS A 54 8.17 22.70 -9.81
N LYS A 55 8.51 21.93 -10.87
CA LYS A 55 9.05 22.47 -12.13
C LYS A 55 8.08 23.40 -12.87
N GLN A 56 6.79 23.28 -12.59
CA GLN A 56 5.72 23.99 -13.30
C GLN A 56 5.07 25.08 -12.45
N ALA A 57 5.24 25.02 -11.12
CA ALA A 57 4.67 25.96 -10.19
C ALA A 57 5.51 27.25 -10.12
N GLY A 58 4.85 28.40 -10.11
CA GLY A 58 5.51 29.69 -9.87
C GLY A 58 5.90 29.92 -8.40
N SER A 59 5.36 29.12 -7.45
CA SER A 59 5.83 29.09 -6.06
C SER A 59 5.66 27.69 -5.46
N ALA A 60 6.77 27.15 -4.94
CA ALA A 60 6.84 25.78 -4.43
C ALA A 60 6.72 25.76 -2.91
N THR A 61 5.55 26.09 -2.37
CA THR A 61 5.30 26.00 -0.91
C THR A 61 5.12 24.56 -0.46
N PHE A 62 5.44 24.26 0.81
CA PHE A 62 5.21 22.95 1.41
C PHE A 62 3.78 22.45 1.20
N LYS A 63 2.79 23.31 1.44
CA LYS A 63 1.37 22.99 1.31
C LYS A 63 1.01 22.55 -0.11
N ASN A 64 1.52 23.25 -1.13
CA ASN A 64 1.23 22.94 -2.52
C ASN A 64 1.89 21.63 -2.95
N LEU A 65 3.16 21.43 -2.57
CA LEU A 65 3.89 20.19 -2.85
C LEU A 65 3.25 18.99 -2.17
N PHE A 66 2.88 19.12 -0.89
CA PHE A 66 2.23 18.06 -0.14
C PHE A 66 0.87 17.71 -0.72
N SER A 67 0.08 18.72 -1.10
CA SER A 67 -1.22 18.51 -1.75
C SER A 67 -1.07 17.72 -3.06
N GLU A 68 -0.01 17.96 -3.82
CA GLU A 68 0.24 17.23 -5.06
C GLU A 68 0.69 15.78 -4.82
N GLY A 69 1.51 15.54 -3.78
CA GLY A 69 1.80 14.19 -3.31
C GLY A 69 0.54 13.46 -2.85
N PHE A 70 -0.31 14.13 -2.07
CA PHE A 70 -1.59 13.64 -1.57
C PHE A 70 -2.52 13.15 -2.68
N LYS A 71 -2.75 13.98 -3.71
CA LYS A 71 -3.59 13.60 -4.86
C LYS A 71 -3.09 12.35 -5.57
N CYS A 72 -1.76 12.17 -5.64
CA CYS A 72 -1.18 10.97 -6.24
C CYS A 72 -1.41 9.74 -5.35
N PHE A 73 -1.02 9.82 -4.08
CA PHE A 73 -1.02 8.64 -3.21
C PHE A 73 -2.42 8.20 -2.78
N ILE A 74 -3.39 9.12 -2.66
CA ILE A 74 -4.77 8.76 -2.31
C ILE A 74 -5.41 7.94 -3.43
N VAL A 75 -5.11 8.27 -4.69
CA VAL A 75 -5.57 7.51 -5.86
C VAL A 75 -4.94 6.13 -5.87
N VAL A 76 -3.62 6.03 -5.63
CA VAL A 76 -2.97 4.72 -5.50
C VAL A 76 -3.62 3.89 -4.39
N THR A 77 -3.86 4.50 -3.23
CA THR A 77 -4.50 3.83 -2.08
C THR A 77 -5.86 3.25 -2.46
N LEU A 78 -6.74 4.03 -3.10
CA LEU A 78 -8.07 3.57 -3.51
C LEU A 78 -7.99 2.36 -4.45
N PHE A 79 -7.10 2.39 -5.43
CA PHE A 79 -6.93 1.28 -6.37
C PHE A 79 -6.33 0.04 -5.69
N MET A 80 -5.34 0.20 -4.82
CA MET A 80 -4.73 -0.94 -4.12
C MET A 80 -5.68 -1.58 -3.12
N VAL A 81 -6.53 -0.79 -2.46
CA VAL A 81 -7.58 -1.29 -1.56
C VAL A 81 -8.64 -2.06 -2.34
N LEU A 82 -9.10 -1.51 -3.46
CA LEU A 82 -10.05 -2.20 -4.34
C LEU A 82 -9.46 -3.51 -4.88
N PHE A 83 -8.21 -3.47 -5.35
CA PHE A 83 -7.48 -4.65 -5.79
C PHE A 83 -7.40 -5.70 -4.68
N THR A 84 -6.98 -5.33 -3.47
CA THR A 84 -6.86 -6.24 -2.33
C THR A 84 -8.20 -6.90 -2.00
N PHE A 85 -9.28 -6.10 -1.94
CA PHE A 85 -10.62 -6.61 -1.67
C PHE A 85 -11.09 -7.60 -2.75
N VAL A 86 -10.97 -7.22 -4.03
CA VAL A 86 -11.38 -8.08 -5.16
C VAL A 86 -10.54 -9.36 -5.20
N PHE A 87 -9.23 -9.23 -5.03
CA PHE A 87 -8.31 -10.36 -5.06
C PHE A 87 -8.64 -11.40 -3.97
N LEU A 88 -8.86 -10.96 -2.72
CA LEU A 88 -9.23 -11.86 -1.63
C LEU A 88 -10.62 -12.50 -1.82
N LYS A 89 -11.54 -11.79 -2.47
CA LYS A 89 -12.85 -12.35 -2.84
C LYS A 89 -12.74 -13.42 -3.94
N LEU A 90 -11.84 -13.24 -4.90
CA LEU A 90 -11.58 -14.21 -5.97
C LEU A 90 -10.78 -15.43 -5.49
N GLN A 91 -10.02 -15.30 -4.41
CA GLN A 91 -9.21 -16.38 -3.84
C GLN A 91 -9.65 -16.74 -2.41
N PRO A 92 -10.84 -17.34 -2.23
CA PRO A 92 -11.32 -17.74 -0.91
C PRO A 92 -10.41 -18.78 -0.25
N GLN A 93 -9.70 -19.59 -1.03
CA GLN A 93 -8.74 -20.59 -0.54
C GLN A 93 -7.61 -19.99 0.32
N LEU A 94 -7.20 -18.75 0.06
CA LEU A 94 -6.18 -18.08 0.86
C LEU A 94 -6.60 -17.90 2.32
N ARG A 95 -7.90 -17.72 2.58
CA ARG A 95 -8.43 -17.61 3.94
C ARG A 95 -8.17 -18.89 4.73
N ASP A 96 -8.41 -20.04 4.10
CA ASP A 96 -8.25 -21.34 4.73
C ASP A 96 -6.77 -21.72 4.87
N GLU A 97 -5.96 -21.51 3.84
CA GLU A 97 -4.51 -21.73 3.90
C GLU A 97 -3.85 -20.89 5.00
N MET A 98 -4.20 -19.61 5.09
CA MET A 98 -3.68 -18.71 6.12
C MET A 98 -4.14 -19.12 7.53
N ALA A 99 -5.36 -19.62 7.68
CA ALA A 99 -5.86 -20.14 8.96
C ALA A 99 -5.07 -21.38 9.42
N VAL A 100 -4.75 -22.30 8.50
CA VAL A 100 -3.91 -23.48 8.78
C VAL A 100 -2.50 -23.05 9.20
N ASN A 101 -1.89 -22.13 8.46
CA ASN A 101 -0.56 -21.62 8.79
C ASN A 101 -0.54 -20.90 10.14
N PHE A 102 -1.56 -20.08 10.42
CA PHE A 102 -1.70 -19.38 11.70
C PHE A 102 -1.89 -20.36 12.87
N LYS A 103 -2.72 -21.40 12.69
CA LYS A 103 -2.87 -22.48 13.69
C LYS A 103 -1.53 -23.17 13.99
N LYS A 104 -0.77 -23.48 12.94
CA LYS A 104 0.55 -24.11 13.05
C LYS A 104 1.52 -23.21 13.81
N GLU A 105 1.52 -21.90 13.53
CA GLU A 105 2.37 -20.92 14.23
C GLU A 105 2.00 -20.81 15.71
N LEU A 106 0.71 -20.70 16.05
CA LEU A 106 0.26 -20.61 17.44
C LEU A 106 0.58 -21.89 18.23
N THR A 107 0.41 -23.06 17.60
CA THR A 107 0.75 -24.34 18.19
C THR A 107 2.26 -24.44 18.46
N ALA A 108 3.07 -23.96 17.53
CA ALA A 108 4.53 -23.97 17.66
C ALA A 108 5.04 -23.01 18.75
N LYS A 109 4.33 -21.90 19.01
CA LYS A 109 4.66 -20.97 20.10
C LYS A 109 4.39 -21.59 21.48
N GLY A 110 3.37 -22.43 21.61
CA GLY A 110 3.04 -23.11 22.87
C GLY A 110 2.43 -22.21 23.95
N ASP A 111 2.16 -20.94 23.65
CA ASP A 111 1.64 -19.93 24.59
C ASP A 111 0.12 -20.07 24.87
N TYR A 112 -0.56 -20.99 24.19
CA TYR A 112 -2.03 -21.09 24.19
C TYR A 112 -2.50 -22.53 24.32
N THR A 113 -3.61 -22.72 25.02
CA THR A 113 -4.34 -23.99 25.04
C THR A 113 -4.98 -24.29 23.68
N ALA A 114 -5.30 -25.56 23.40
CA ALA A 114 -5.93 -25.95 22.14
C ALA A 114 -7.23 -25.18 21.84
N SER A 115 -8.06 -24.95 22.88
CA SER A 115 -9.31 -24.20 22.77
C SER A 115 -9.07 -22.72 22.41
N GLU A 116 -8.06 -22.09 23.01
CA GLU A 116 -7.68 -20.71 22.68
C GLU A 116 -7.14 -20.60 21.25
N ILE A 117 -6.36 -21.57 20.80
CA ILE A 117 -5.86 -21.63 19.42
C ILE A 117 -7.04 -21.69 18.44
N ASP A 118 -8.00 -22.60 18.67
CA ASP A 118 -9.15 -22.75 17.78
C ASP A 118 -10.01 -21.47 17.73
N SER A 119 -10.24 -20.83 18.89
CA SER A 119 -10.96 -19.55 18.96
C SER A 119 -10.23 -18.42 18.21
N ARG A 120 -8.91 -18.32 18.35
CA ARG A 120 -8.08 -17.32 17.64
C ARG A 120 -8.08 -17.55 16.12
N VAL A 121 -7.98 -18.81 15.69
CA VAL A 121 -8.02 -19.16 14.27
C VAL A 121 -9.39 -18.84 13.66
N ALA A 122 -10.48 -19.13 14.38
CA ALA A 122 -11.83 -18.76 13.94
C ALA A 122 -11.99 -17.25 13.79
N GLN A 123 -11.57 -16.45 14.77
CA GLN A 123 -11.58 -14.99 14.67
C GLN A 123 -10.73 -14.49 13.50
N ALA A 124 -9.52 -15.04 13.31
CA ALA A 124 -8.64 -14.64 12.21
C ALA A 124 -9.28 -14.92 10.84
N LYS A 125 -10.03 -16.02 10.70
CA LYS A 125 -10.82 -16.30 9.50
C LYS A 125 -11.91 -15.25 9.30
N ASP A 126 -12.66 -14.90 10.33
CA ASP A 126 -13.79 -13.96 10.21
C ASP A 126 -13.34 -12.54 9.87
N PHE A 127 -12.25 -12.09 10.46
CA PHE A 127 -11.67 -10.78 10.18
C PHE A 127 -10.69 -10.76 9.01
N PHE A 128 -10.45 -11.89 8.34
CA PHE A 128 -9.41 -12.04 7.30
C PHE A 128 -9.44 -10.90 6.27
N VAL A 129 -10.56 -10.71 5.58
CA VAL A 129 -10.68 -9.66 4.56
C VAL A 129 -10.53 -8.27 5.18
N THR A 130 -11.18 -8.04 6.32
CA THR A 130 -11.15 -6.75 7.04
C THR A 130 -9.73 -6.37 7.45
N THR A 131 -8.95 -7.32 7.97
CA THR A 131 -7.57 -7.11 8.38
C THR A 131 -6.71 -6.71 7.19
N PHE A 132 -6.72 -7.48 6.10
CA PHE A 132 -5.89 -7.16 4.93
C PHE A 132 -6.28 -5.85 4.25
N VAL A 133 -7.58 -5.57 4.12
CA VAL A 133 -8.06 -4.30 3.58
C VAL A 133 -7.66 -3.14 4.48
N SER A 134 -7.81 -3.27 5.80
CA SER A 134 -7.40 -2.24 6.76
C SER A 134 -5.89 -2.01 6.71
N THR A 135 -5.10 -3.08 6.69
CA THR A 135 -3.64 -2.99 6.54
C THR A 135 -3.24 -2.30 5.25
N ALA A 136 -3.93 -2.57 4.13
CA ALA A 136 -3.70 -1.86 2.87
C ALA A 136 -4.04 -0.37 3.00
N ILE A 137 -5.22 -0.02 3.53
CA ILE A 137 -5.65 1.37 3.74
C ILE A 137 -4.59 2.14 4.55
N PHE A 138 -4.32 1.69 5.78
CA PHE A 138 -3.42 2.41 6.68
C PHE A 138 -1.98 2.36 6.20
N GLY A 139 -1.52 1.24 5.66
CA GLY A 139 -0.17 1.09 5.13
C GLY A 139 0.13 2.09 4.02
N TYR A 140 -0.74 2.19 3.00
CA TYR A 140 -0.55 3.14 1.92
C TYR A 140 -0.73 4.58 2.38
N LEU A 141 -1.74 4.89 3.21
CA LEU A 141 -1.96 6.25 3.70
C LEU A 141 -0.79 6.78 4.54
N ILE A 142 -0.28 5.98 5.48
CA ILE A 142 0.83 6.38 6.37
C ILE A 142 2.10 6.60 5.55
N ILE A 143 2.49 5.62 4.72
CA ILE A 143 3.70 5.73 3.90
C ILE A 143 3.57 6.87 2.89
N GLY A 144 2.41 7.01 2.24
CA GLY A 144 2.15 8.06 1.26
C GLY A 144 2.23 9.46 1.86
N ALA A 145 1.62 9.66 3.02
CA ALA A 145 1.69 10.91 3.76
C ALA A 145 3.13 11.21 4.20
N MET A 146 3.85 10.22 4.73
CA MET A 146 5.23 10.37 5.17
C MET A 146 6.17 10.76 4.02
N VAL A 147 6.11 10.03 2.90
CA VAL A 147 6.93 10.34 1.70
C VAL A 147 6.57 11.72 1.16
N SER A 148 5.28 12.03 1.03
CA SER A 148 4.83 13.35 0.55
C SER A 148 5.33 14.48 1.45
N ALA A 149 5.27 14.30 2.78
CA ALA A 149 5.76 15.27 3.74
C ALA A 149 7.28 15.46 3.65
N ILE A 150 8.05 14.38 3.62
CA ILE A 150 9.52 14.42 3.53
C ILE A 150 9.95 15.13 2.25
N VAL A 151 9.41 14.72 1.10
CA VAL A 151 9.77 15.31 -0.20
C VAL A 151 9.36 16.78 -0.24
N SER A 152 8.15 17.11 0.24
CA SER A 152 7.68 18.50 0.26
C SER A 152 8.53 19.38 1.18
N ALA A 153 8.94 18.88 2.34
CA ALA A 153 9.78 19.62 3.28
C ALA A 153 11.17 19.90 2.69
N PHE A 154 11.74 18.93 1.97
CA PHE A 154 13.05 19.06 1.37
C PHE A 154 13.07 20.02 0.17
N PHE A 155 12.00 20.03 -0.62
CA PHE A 155 11.94 20.79 -1.88
C PHE A 155 11.15 22.10 -1.81
N ALA A 156 10.48 22.38 -0.70
CA ALA A 156 9.78 23.64 -0.51
C ALA A 156 10.74 24.84 -0.53
N GLU A 157 10.32 25.89 -1.22
CA GLU A 157 11.02 27.18 -1.19
C GLU A 157 10.93 27.76 0.22
N ARG A 158 12.08 28.00 0.84
CA ARG A 158 12.15 28.75 2.08
C ARG A 158 11.82 30.20 1.76
N LYS A 159 10.67 30.67 2.23
CA LYS A 159 10.42 32.10 2.34
C LYS A 159 11.42 32.63 3.38
N PHE A 160 12.59 33.08 2.95
CA PHE A 160 13.43 33.91 3.82
C PHE A 160 12.56 35.11 4.20
N ARG A 161 12.35 35.27 5.52
CA ARG A 161 11.67 36.44 6.07
C ARG A 161 12.52 37.68 5.82
#